data_AF-A0A7J2L6M6-F1
#
_entry.id   AF-A0A7J2L6M6-F1
#
_cell.length_a   1.000
_cell.length_b   1.000
_cell.length_c   1.000
_cell.angle_alpha   90.00
_cell.angle_beta   90.00
_cell.angle_gamma   90.00
#
_symmetry.space_group_name_H-M   'P 1'
#
loop_
_entity.id
_entity.type
_entity.pdbx_description
1 polymer ?
#
loop_
_entity_poly.entity_id
_entity_poly.type
_entity_poly.pdbx_seq_one_letter_code
_entity_poly.pdbx_strand_id
1 'polypeptide(L)'
;AYVCTCSTEELRKNRKLGIECSCRERSINENLELWRDMLEGKIGEGKAVVRLKTDMKHPNPAFRDRVLLRIVEREHPRVGRKYKVWPMLEFSWAVDDQLLGITHILRGKDLIIEDMVEEYIWEKLGMKKPHFIHYGLLRLKGIKLSKTFARKAIERGEYTGWDDPRTWSLQALRRRGIQPEAIRKFILKMRLSLADVTVPAEILYAENRKIIDPISNRYLCVLNPVMIKIKNTPPIDKVKMNLHPDFPERGIKETPVDINRIYIEAEDLKKLKGRKVGLINLSTVKLGSEAEFISREISYELPKIHWVSEPHIKIKIMMPDGETKEAIAEPAVGDLKPDTLIQFYRIGFCRVDRVDGETVLYFAHK
;
A
#
# COMPACT_ATOMS: atom_id res chain seq x y z
N ALA A 1 -33.40 10.09 -23.44
CA ALA A 1 -32.14 9.51 -23.95
C ALA A 1 -32.35 9.09 -25.40
N TYR A 2 -31.28 8.81 -26.15
CA TYR A 2 -31.36 8.32 -27.54
C TYR A 2 -30.20 7.37 -27.84
N VAL A 3 -30.38 6.48 -28.82
CA VAL A 3 -29.32 5.61 -29.33
C VAL A 3 -28.53 6.39 -30.39
N CYS A 4 -27.22 6.45 -30.22
CA CYS A 4 -26.31 7.09 -31.15
C CYS A 4 -25.40 6.07 -31.81
N THR A 5 -25.30 6.15 -33.13
CA THR A 5 -24.51 5.26 -34.00
C THR A 5 -23.32 5.98 -34.64
N CYS A 6 -23.04 7.23 -34.23
CA CYS A 6 -21.86 7.98 -34.66
C CYS A 6 -20.59 7.28 -34.17
N SER A 7 -19.49 7.44 -34.91
CA SER A 7 -18.19 6.91 -34.50
C SER A 7 -17.70 7.58 -33.20
N THR A 8 -16.79 6.93 -32.48
CA THR A 8 -16.23 7.49 -31.23
C THR A 8 -15.49 8.82 -31.49
N GLU A 9 -14.82 8.94 -32.63
CA GLU A 9 -14.13 10.18 -33.04
C GLU A 9 -15.13 11.31 -33.31
N GLU A 10 -16.20 11.01 -34.03
CA GLU A 10 -17.27 11.96 -34.33
C GLU A 10 -17.98 12.41 -33.05
N LEU A 11 -18.31 11.48 -32.15
CA LEU A 11 -18.88 11.78 -30.83
C LEU A 11 -17.98 12.73 -30.02
N ARG A 12 -16.66 12.51 -30.04
CA ARG A 12 -15.70 13.36 -29.34
C ARG A 12 -15.63 14.74 -29.97
N LYS A 13 -15.59 14.82 -31.30
CA LYS A 13 -15.58 16.09 -32.05
C LYS A 13 -16.86 16.89 -31.79
N ASN A 14 -18.01 16.26 -31.92
CA ASN A 14 -19.32 16.87 -31.74
C ASN A 14 -19.52 17.38 -30.32
N ARG A 15 -19.13 16.61 -29.30
CA ARG A 15 -19.15 17.10 -27.91
C ARG A 15 -18.21 18.27 -27.67
N LYS A 16 -16.99 18.25 -28.24
CA LYS A 16 -16.04 19.37 -28.10
C LYS A 16 -16.60 20.66 -28.71
N LEU A 17 -17.20 20.56 -29.89
CA LEU A 17 -17.75 21.71 -30.63
C LEU A 17 -19.19 22.08 -30.25
N GLY A 18 -19.88 21.25 -29.46
CA GLY A 18 -21.28 21.45 -29.10
C GLY A 18 -22.21 21.35 -30.33
N ILE A 19 -21.94 20.38 -31.20
CA ILE A 19 -22.71 20.09 -32.41
C ILE A 19 -23.61 18.89 -32.13
N GLU A 20 -24.90 19.01 -32.44
CA GLU A 20 -25.85 17.90 -32.34
C GLU A 20 -25.67 16.95 -33.53
N CYS A 21 -25.63 15.64 -33.27
CA CYS A 21 -25.65 14.65 -34.36
C CYS A 21 -27.10 14.32 -34.76
N SER A 22 -27.30 13.91 -36.01
CA SER A 22 -28.63 13.50 -36.54
C SER A 22 -29.33 12.43 -35.70
N CYS A 23 -28.57 11.55 -35.02
CA CYS A 23 -29.12 10.53 -34.13
C CYS A 23 -29.98 11.12 -32.97
N ARG A 24 -29.75 12.38 -32.59
CA ARG A 24 -30.41 13.06 -31.45
C ARG A 24 -31.88 13.42 -31.74
N GLU A 25 -32.25 13.50 -33.02
CA GLU A 25 -33.58 13.85 -33.51
C GLU A 25 -34.46 12.62 -33.77
N ARG A 26 -33.92 11.41 -33.64
CA ARG A 26 -34.68 10.16 -33.79
C ARG A 26 -35.92 10.14 -32.91
N SER A 27 -37.00 9.61 -33.46
CA SER A 27 -38.25 9.37 -32.76
C SER A 27 -38.08 8.37 -31.62
N ILE A 28 -39.06 8.31 -30.72
CA ILE A 28 -39.07 7.35 -29.61
C ILE A 28 -39.03 5.91 -30.15
N ASN A 29 -39.81 5.61 -31.19
CA ASN A 29 -39.92 4.26 -31.74
C ASN A 29 -38.59 3.78 -32.35
N GLU A 30 -37.93 4.61 -33.17
CA GLU A 30 -36.63 4.29 -33.74
C GLU A 30 -35.57 4.04 -32.66
N ASN A 31 -35.59 4.83 -31.58
CA ASN A 31 -34.68 4.63 -30.46
C ASN A 31 -34.96 3.32 -29.71
N LEU A 32 -36.23 2.96 -29.52
CA LEU A 32 -36.62 1.70 -28.87
C LEU A 32 -36.27 0.47 -29.72
N GLU A 33 -36.41 0.56 -31.04
CA GLU A 33 -35.98 -0.50 -31.97
C GLU A 33 -34.47 -0.71 -31.91
N LEU A 34 -33.68 0.36 -32.07
CA LEU A 34 -32.23 0.28 -31.96
C LEU A 34 -31.78 -0.23 -30.57
N TRP A 35 -32.49 0.17 -29.51
CA TRP A 35 -32.22 -0.34 -28.17
C TRP A 35 -32.42 -1.85 -28.05
N ARG A 36 -33.50 -2.40 -28.62
CA ARG A 36 -33.72 -3.85 -28.68
C ARG A 36 -32.63 -4.55 -29.47
N ASP A 37 -32.23 -3.98 -30.60
CA ASP A 37 -31.15 -4.52 -31.43
C ASP A 37 -29.79 -4.54 -30.69
N MET A 38 -29.51 -3.53 -29.85
CA MET A 38 -28.34 -3.53 -28.97
C MET A 38 -28.40 -4.67 -27.94
N LEU A 39 -29.56 -4.90 -27.32
CA LEU A 39 -29.75 -5.96 -26.31
C LEU A 39 -29.66 -7.37 -26.91
N GLU A 40 -30.25 -7.58 -28.08
CA GLU A 40 -30.20 -8.84 -28.83
C GLU A 40 -28.80 -9.08 -29.43
N GLY A 41 -27.99 -8.02 -29.55
CA GLY A 41 -26.63 -8.05 -30.09
C GLY A 41 -26.58 -8.16 -31.61
N LYS A 42 -27.56 -7.55 -32.29
CA LYS A 42 -27.51 -7.30 -33.73
C LYS A 42 -26.56 -6.16 -34.08
N ILE A 43 -26.22 -5.33 -33.09
CA ILE A 43 -25.25 -4.23 -33.20
C ILE A 43 -23.98 -4.61 -32.42
N GLY A 44 -22.83 -4.50 -33.07
CA GLY A 44 -21.54 -4.88 -32.48
C GLY A 44 -20.93 -3.85 -31.54
N GLU A 45 -19.89 -4.26 -30.80
CA GLU A 45 -19.15 -3.40 -29.87
C GLU A 45 -18.63 -2.12 -30.55
N GLY A 46 -18.80 -0.98 -29.87
CA GLY A 46 -18.39 0.34 -30.36
C GLY A 46 -19.23 0.92 -31.50
N LYS A 47 -20.28 0.21 -31.98
CA LYS A 47 -21.14 0.68 -33.08
C LYS A 47 -22.36 1.47 -32.62
N ALA A 48 -22.80 1.29 -31.37
CA ALA A 48 -23.88 2.08 -30.79
C ALA A 48 -23.70 2.29 -29.28
N VAL A 49 -24.23 3.42 -28.81
CA VAL A 49 -24.29 3.80 -27.40
C VAL A 49 -25.62 4.49 -27.10
N VAL A 50 -26.13 4.34 -25.88
CA VAL A 50 -27.24 5.18 -25.39
C VAL A 50 -26.65 6.44 -24.78
N ARG A 51 -27.15 7.60 -25.19
CA ARG A 51 -26.72 8.90 -24.68
C ARG A 51 -27.85 9.58 -23.92
N LEU A 52 -27.50 10.20 -22.79
CA LEU A 52 -28.37 11.13 -22.09
C LEU A 52 -28.58 12.33 -22.99
N LYS A 53 -29.81 12.82 -23.15
CA LYS A 53 -30.08 14.03 -23.95
C LYS A 53 -30.00 15.22 -22.99
N THR A 54 -28.89 15.94 -23.03
CA THR A 54 -28.62 17.17 -22.25
C THR A 54 -28.45 18.36 -23.21
N ASP A 55 -27.98 19.49 -22.68
CA ASP A 55 -27.64 20.66 -23.49
C ASP A 55 -26.27 20.49 -24.14
N MET A 56 -26.24 20.47 -25.48
CA MET A 56 -25.01 20.40 -26.26
C MET A 56 -24.20 21.70 -26.24
N LYS A 57 -24.77 22.81 -25.76
CA LYS A 57 -24.06 24.08 -25.51
C LYS A 57 -23.59 24.24 -24.06
N HIS A 58 -23.81 23.25 -23.19
CA HIS A 58 -23.38 23.30 -21.80
C HIS A 58 -21.89 23.66 -21.68
N PRO A 59 -21.47 24.57 -20.76
CA PRO A 59 -20.09 25.05 -20.70
C PRO A 59 -19.08 23.92 -20.47
N ASN A 60 -19.47 22.87 -19.74
CA ASN A 60 -18.65 21.68 -19.53
C ASN A 60 -18.90 20.62 -20.63
N PRO A 61 -17.92 20.31 -21.50
CA PRO A 61 -18.08 19.31 -22.55
C PRO A 61 -18.32 17.88 -22.06
N ALA A 62 -17.93 17.55 -20.83
CA ALA A 62 -18.12 16.22 -20.26
C ALA A 62 -19.60 15.93 -19.90
N PHE A 63 -20.42 16.97 -19.74
CA PHE A 63 -21.85 16.85 -19.47
C PHE A 63 -22.70 16.75 -20.76
N ARG A 64 -22.17 17.25 -21.88
CA ARG A 64 -22.85 17.28 -23.19
C ARG A 64 -23.13 15.88 -23.70
N ASP A 65 -24.41 15.53 -23.75
CA ASP A 65 -24.96 14.23 -24.13
C ASP A 65 -24.06 13.05 -23.74
N ARG A 66 -23.83 12.86 -22.43
CA ARG A 66 -22.93 11.82 -21.91
C ARG A 66 -23.46 10.42 -22.25
N VAL A 67 -22.54 9.48 -22.50
CA VAL A 67 -22.87 8.08 -22.74
C VAL A 67 -23.36 7.45 -21.44
N LEU A 68 -24.52 6.81 -21.46
CA LEU A 68 -25.11 6.09 -20.32
C LEU A 68 -24.94 4.59 -20.43
N LEU A 69 -25.01 4.03 -21.63
CA LEU A 69 -24.92 2.58 -21.88
C LEU A 69 -24.07 2.33 -23.12
N ARG A 70 -23.31 1.23 -23.10
CA ARG A 70 -22.48 0.79 -24.24
C ARG A 70 -22.54 -0.71 -24.43
N ILE A 71 -22.28 -1.15 -25.65
CA ILE A 71 -22.09 -2.57 -25.95
C ILE A 71 -20.68 -2.98 -25.53
N VAL A 72 -20.56 -4.13 -24.86
CA VAL A 72 -19.29 -4.80 -24.57
C VAL A 72 -19.50 -6.30 -24.78
N GLU A 73 -18.74 -6.89 -25.69
CA GLU A 73 -18.89 -8.31 -26.08
C GLU A 73 -17.99 -9.24 -25.26
N ARG A 74 -17.06 -8.68 -24.48
CA ARG A 74 -16.21 -9.47 -23.59
C ARG A 74 -17.03 -10.17 -22.51
N GLU A 75 -16.59 -11.37 -22.15
CA GLU A 75 -17.23 -12.12 -21.08
C GLU A 75 -17.03 -11.45 -19.71
N HIS A 76 -18.11 -11.36 -18.93
CA HIS A 76 -18.06 -10.82 -17.58
C HIS A 76 -17.75 -11.93 -16.56
N PRO A 77 -16.74 -11.79 -15.68
CA PRO A 77 -16.31 -12.86 -14.78
C PRO A 77 -17.38 -13.47 -13.85
N ARG A 78 -18.46 -12.73 -13.57
CA ARG A 78 -19.56 -13.18 -12.68
C ARG A 78 -20.83 -13.67 -13.40
N VAL A 79 -21.10 -13.16 -14.59
CA VAL A 79 -22.39 -13.37 -15.28
C VAL A 79 -22.21 -13.88 -16.72
N GLY A 80 -20.98 -14.28 -17.06
CA GLY A 80 -20.61 -14.78 -18.37
C GLY A 80 -20.99 -13.80 -19.47
N ARG A 81 -21.63 -14.31 -20.52
CA ARG A 81 -22.11 -13.56 -21.68
C ARG A 81 -23.60 -13.21 -21.62
N LYS A 82 -24.21 -13.25 -20.43
CA LYS A 82 -25.65 -13.01 -20.24
C LYS A 82 -26.09 -11.62 -20.71
N TYR A 83 -25.23 -10.62 -20.56
CA TYR A 83 -25.52 -9.23 -20.92
C TYR A 83 -24.49 -8.71 -21.91
N LYS A 84 -24.97 -8.04 -22.97
CA LYS A 84 -24.14 -7.40 -24.00
C LYS A 84 -24.06 -5.89 -23.83
N VAL A 85 -25.06 -5.29 -23.19
CA VAL A 85 -25.13 -3.84 -22.96
C VAL A 85 -24.89 -3.55 -21.48
N TRP A 86 -23.97 -2.64 -21.21
CA TRP A 86 -23.49 -2.34 -19.88
C TRP A 86 -23.65 -0.84 -19.58
N PRO A 87 -24.10 -0.49 -18.37
CA PRO A 87 -24.19 0.91 -17.95
C PRO A 87 -22.80 1.50 -17.76
N MET A 88 -22.71 2.79 -18.04
CA MET A 88 -21.65 3.65 -17.57
C MET A 88 -21.90 3.97 -16.09
N LEU A 89 -20.81 4.32 -15.42
CA LEU A 89 -20.72 4.44 -13.97
C LEU A 89 -21.76 5.44 -13.41
N GLU A 90 -21.99 6.56 -14.09
CA GLU A 90 -22.94 7.61 -13.68
C GLU A 90 -24.39 7.12 -13.72
N PHE A 91 -24.74 6.32 -14.73
CA PHE A 91 -26.09 5.75 -14.83
C PHE A 91 -26.32 4.68 -13.76
N SER A 92 -25.33 3.77 -13.58
CA SER A 92 -25.45 2.75 -12.53
C SER A 92 -25.52 3.38 -11.14
N TRP A 93 -24.68 4.37 -10.83
CA TRP A 93 -24.69 5.03 -9.51
C TRP A 93 -25.99 5.77 -9.26
N ALA A 94 -26.49 6.56 -10.22
CA ALA A 94 -27.76 7.25 -10.07
C ALA A 94 -28.92 6.29 -9.74
N VAL A 95 -28.99 5.14 -10.41
CA VAL A 95 -30.05 4.15 -10.17
C VAL A 95 -29.81 3.41 -8.85
N ASP A 96 -28.60 2.92 -8.61
CA ASP A 96 -28.25 2.12 -7.42
C ASP A 96 -28.43 2.93 -6.13
N ASP A 97 -28.01 4.20 -6.10
CA ASP A 97 -28.14 5.05 -4.91
C ASP A 97 -29.60 5.22 -4.49
N GLN A 98 -30.52 5.30 -5.45
CA GLN A 98 -31.96 5.39 -5.16
C GLN A 98 -32.53 4.06 -4.69
N LEU A 99 -32.22 2.97 -5.39
CA LEU A 99 -32.73 1.64 -5.07
C LEU A 99 -32.20 1.13 -3.72
N LEU A 100 -30.98 1.53 -3.34
CA LEU A 100 -30.34 1.18 -2.07
C LEU A 100 -30.64 2.17 -0.94
N GLY A 101 -31.37 3.26 -1.22
CA GLY A 101 -31.76 4.25 -0.20
C GLY A 101 -30.59 5.08 0.35
N ILE A 102 -29.59 5.37 -0.49
CA ILE A 102 -28.42 6.16 -0.10
C ILE A 102 -28.85 7.61 0.21
N THR A 103 -28.43 8.11 1.37
CA THR A 103 -28.75 9.47 1.83
C THR A 103 -27.57 10.44 1.67
N HIS A 104 -26.34 9.93 1.78
CA HIS A 104 -25.11 10.70 1.70
C HIS A 104 -24.08 9.95 0.87
N ILE A 105 -23.51 10.64 -0.12
CA ILE A 105 -22.50 10.09 -1.02
C ILE A 105 -21.16 10.77 -0.70
N LEU A 106 -20.22 9.99 -0.17
CA LEU A 106 -18.89 10.46 0.19
C LEU A 106 -17.90 10.01 -0.89
N ARG A 107 -17.31 10.95 -1.64
CA ARG A 107 -16.35 10.63 -2.71
C ARG A 107 -15.32 11.71 -2.96
N GLY A 108 -14.31 11.37 -3.77
CA GLY A 108 -13.27 12.32 -4.17
C GLY A 108 -13.83 13.46 -5.01
N LYS A 109 -13.25 14.66 -4.85
CA LYS A 109 -13.65 15.85 -5.63
C LYS A 109 -13.39 15.74 -7.14
N ASP A 110 -12.61 14.74 -7.55
CA ASP A 110 -12.35 14.41 -8.95
C ASP A 110 -13.60 13.88 -9.67
N LEU A 111 -14.67 13.55 -8.93
CA LEU A 111 -15.90 13.01 -9.47
C LEU A 111 -17.06 14.01 -9.59
N ILE A 112 -16.84 15.30 -9.30
CA ILE A 112 -17.90 16.33 -9.32
C ILE A 112 -18.69 16.38 -10.64
N ILE A 113 -18.08 15.99 -11.76
CA ILE A 113 -18.76 15.97 -13.05
C ILE A 113 -19.73 14.80 -13.17
N GLU A 114 -19.41 13.66 -12.56
CA GLU A 114 -20.28 12.51 -12.43
C GLU A 114 -21.50 12.87 -11.56
N ASP A 115 -21.30 13.64 -10.48
CA ASP A 115 -22.40 14.19 -9.66
C ASP A 115 -23.41 14.95 -10.50
N MET A 116 -22.95 15.86 -11.37
CA MET A 116 -23.85 16.65 -12.23
C MET A 116 -24.73 15.76 -13.11
N VAL A 117 -24.17 14.65 -13.62
CA VAL A 117 -24.87 13.70 -14.49
C VAL A 117 -25.90 12.89 -13.68
N GLU A 118 -25.53 12.43 -12.49
CA GLU A 118 -26.44 11.73 -11.58
C GLU A 118 -27.61 12.63 -11.14
N GLU A 119 -27.33 13.88 -10.78
CA GLU A 119 -28.36 14.87 -10.44
C GLU A 119 -29.36 15.09 -11.57
N TYR A 120 -28.86 15.21 -12.80
CA TYR A 120 -29.73 15.35 -13.97
C TYR A 120 -30.57 14.09 -14.20
N ILE A 121 -30.01 12.90 -13.98
CA ILE A 121 -30.76 11.65 -14.08
C ILE A 121 -31.86 11.61 -13.02
N TRP A 122 -31.56 11.93 -11.77
CA TRP A 122 -32.55 11.95 -10.69
C TRP A 122 -33.67 12.94 -10.95
N GLU A 123 -33.35 14.15 -11.41
CA GLU A 123 -34.33 15.17 -11.79
C GLU A 123 -35.29 14.63 -12.87
N LYS A 124 -34.76 14.00 -13.94
CA LYS A 124 -35.58 13.47 -15.04
C LYS A 124 -36.40 12.25 -14.65
N LEU A 125 -35.98 11.51 -13.63
CA LEU A 125 -36.71 10.35 -13.12
C LEU A 125 -37.61 10.68 -11.92
N GLY A 126 -37.67 11.94 -11.48
CA GLY A 126 -38.45 12.35 -10.30
C GLY A 126 -37.94 11.72 -8.99
N MET A 127 -36.65 11.42 -8.92
CA MET A 127 -36.00 10.73 -7.80
C MET A 127 -35.44 11.73 -6.77
N LYS A 128 -35.30 11.28 -5.51
CA LYS A 128 -34.83 12.14 -4.42
C LYS A 128 -33.31 12.27 -4.46
N LYS A 129 -32.79 13.48 -4.54
CA LYS A 129 -31.34 13.74 -4.52
C LYS A 129 -30.70 13.42 -3.16
N PRO A 130 -29.71 12.51 -3.07
CA PRO A 130 -28.84 12.34 -1.90
C PRO A 130 -27.89 13.53 -1.71
N HIS A 131 -27.30 13.67 -0.54
CA HIS A 131 -26.33 14.73 -0.25
C HIS A 131 -24.91 14.32 -0.65
N PHE A 132 -24.24 15.14 -1.46
CA PHE A 132 -22.84 14.94 -1.79
C PHE A 132 -21.92 15.56 -0.74
N ILE A 133 -20.90 14.80 -0.34
CA ILE A 133 -19.79 15.26 0.50
C ILE A 133 -18.50 14.89 -0.19
N HIS A 134 -17.77 15.90 -0.69
CA HIS A 134 -16.50 15.69 -1.37
C HIS A 134 -15.31 15.80 -0.44
N TYR A 135 -14.25 15.07 -0.78
CA TYR A 135 -12.94 15.21 -0.17
C TYR A 135 -11.84 15.32 -1.23
N GLY A 136 -10.78 16.04 -0.90
CA GLY A 136 -9.58 16.14 -1.71
C GLY A 136 -8.80 14.83 -1.75
N LEU A 137 -7.94 14.72 -2.74
CA LEU A 137 -7.17 13.51 -2.96
C LEU A 137 -6.01 13.41 -1.96
N LEU A 138 -5.87 12.24 -1.34
CA LEU A 138 -4.70 11.91 -0.52
C LEU A 138 -3.61 11.30 -1.41
N ARG A 139 -2.42 11.89 -1.34
CA ARG A 139 -1.20 11.41 -2.01
C ARG A 139 -0.11 11.16 -0.98
N LEU A 140 0.75 10.18 -1.28
CA LEU A 140 1.93 9.89 -0.48
C LEU A 140 3.17 10.40 -1.22
N LYS A 141 4.03 11.14 -0.53
CA LYS A 141 5.24 11.72 -1.12
C LYS A 141 6.15 10.60 -1.62
N GLY A 142 6.51 10.65 -2.90
CA GLY A 142 7.41 9.67 -3.52
C GLY A 142 6.78 8.28 -3.78
N ILE A 143 5.48 8.09 -3.51
CA ILE A 143 4.80 6.80 -3.66
C ILE A 143 3.64 6.93 -4.64
N LYS A 144 3.63 6.07 -5.66
CA LYS A 144 2.60 6.06 -6.70
C LYS A 144 1.46 5.10 -6.36
N LEU A 145 0.38 5.64 -5.81
CA LEU A 145 -0.86 4.89 -5.57
C LEU A 145 -1.67 4.74 -6.87
N SER A 146 -1.29 3.79 -7.73
CA SER A 146 -1.97 3.54 -9.01
C SER A 146 -2.24 2.05 -9.24
N LYS A 147 -3.52 1.68 -9.19
CA LYS A 147 -3.97 0.30 -9.46
C LYS A 147 -3.57 -0.18 -10.84
N THR A 148 -3.69 0.67 -11.87
CA THR A 148 -3.31 0.33 -13.25
C THR A 148 -1.82 0.10 -13.37
N PHE A 149 -0.99 0.93 -12.73
CA PHE A 149 0.46 0.76 -12.76
C PHE A 149 0.86 -0.54 -12.04
N ALA A 150 0.37 -0.76 -10.81
CA ALA A 150 0.66 -1.96 -10.04
C ALA A 150 0.24 -3.24 -10.78
N ARG A 151 -0.96 -3.27 -11.38
CA ARG A 151 -1.40 -4.40 -12.21
C ARG A 151 -0.43 -4.69 -13.33
N LYS A 152 -0.05 -3.67 -14.12
CA LYS A 152 0.87 -3.86 -15.24
C LYS A 152 2.26 -4.32 -14.78
N ALA A 153 2.74 -3.85 -13.62
CA ALA A 153 4.00 -4.30 -13.03
C ALA A 153 3.94 -5.77 -12.60
N ILE A 154 2.81 -6.21 -12.03
CA ILE A 154 2.56 -7.62 -11.69
C ILE A 154 2.49 -8.48 -12.96
N GLU A 155 1.74 -8.05 -13.98
CA GLU A 155 1.63 -8.76 -15.27
C GLU A 155 2.98 -8.90 -15.98
N ARG A 156 3.90 -7.93 -15.82
CA ARG A 156 5.27 -8.01 -16.33
C ARG A 156 6.23 -8.79 -15.44
N GLY A 157 5.78 -9.30 -14.29
CA GLY A 157 6.63 -10.01 -13.31
C GLY A 157 7.59 -9.11 -12.54
N GLU A 158 7.51 -7.79 -12.67
CA GLU A 158 8.33 -6.85 -11.89
C GLU A 158 7.94 -6.88 -10.41
N TYR A 159 6.63 -7.01 -10.14
CA TYR A 159 6.05 -7.13 -8.81
C TYR A 159 5.56 -8.56 -8.58
N THR A 160 5.82 -9.10 -7.39
CA THR A 160 5.51 -10.50 -7.04
C THR A 160 4.01 -10.78 -6.92
N GLY A 161 3.20 -9.74 -6.70
CA GLY A 161 1.75 -9.85 -6.51
C GLY A 161 1.14 -8.56 -5.96
N TRP A 162 -0.13 -8.62 -5.57
CA TRP A 162 -0.80 -7.47 -4.94
C TRP A 162 -0.29 -7.18 -3.53
N ASP A 163 0.31 -8.15 -2.87
CA ASP A 163 0.93 -8.04 -1.56
C ASP A 163 2.43 -7.70 -1.62
N ASP A 164 2.95 -7.44 -2.82
CA ASP A 164 4.29 -6.90 -3.03
C ASP A 164 4.42 -5.53 -2.32
N PRO A 165 5.49 -5.29 -1.54
CA PRO A 165 5.62 -4.12 -0.67
C PRO A 165 5.55 -2.79 -1.41
N ARG A 166 5.88 -2.76 -2.71
CA ARG A 166 5.86 -1.57 -3.56
C ARG A 166 4.47 -1.15 -4.00
N THR A 167 3.48 -2.05 -3.94
CA THR A 167 2.11 -1.75 -4.40
C THR A 167 1.37 -0.79 -3.49
N TRP A 168 1.76 -0.70 -2.21
CA TRP A 168 1.05 0.06 -1.19
C TRP A 168 -0.44 -0.31 -1.05
N SER A 169 -0.80 -1.52 -1.49
CA SER A 169 -2.13 -2.08 -1.25
C SER A 169 -2.31 -2.38 0.25
N LEU A 170 -3.55 -2.56 0.69
CA LEU A 170 -3.81 -3.02 2.05
C LEU A 170 -3.19 -4.40 2.31
N GLN A 171 -3.11 -5.28 1.30
CA GLN A 171 -2.44 -6.56 1.42
C GLN A 171 -0.94 -6.39 1.67
N ALA A 172 -0.28 -5.48 0.95
CA ALA A 172 1.15 -5.21 1.09
C ALA A 172 1.47 -4.55 2.45
N LEU A 173 0.65 -3.59 2.88
CA LEU A 173 0.79 -2.96 4.20
C LEU A 173 0.62 -3.99 5.33
N ARG A 174 -0.38 -4.87 5.23
CA ARG A 174 -0.57 -5.98 6.18
C ARG A 174 0.62 -6.95 6.17
N ARG A 175 1.11 -7.32 4.98
CA ARG A 175 2.26 -8.22 4.83
C ARG A 175 3.55 -7.63 5.43
N ARG A 176 3.66 -6.30 5.41
CA ARG A 176 4.75 -5.56 6.08
C ARG A 176 4.59 -5.41 7.59
N GLY A 177 3.45 -5.79 8.18
CA GLY A 177 3.18 -5.62 9.62
C GLY A 177 2.62 -4.25 10.00
N ILE A 178 2.10 -3.47 9.04
CA ILE A 178 1.36 -2.25 9.34
C ILE A 178 -0.04 -2.62 9.86
N GLN A 179 -0.35 -2.11 11.05
CA GLN A 179 -1.60 -2.40 11.75
C GLN A 179 -2.77 -1.62 11.16
N PRO A 180 -3.97 -2.22 11.06
CA PRO A 180 -5.15 -1.54 10.53
C PRO A 180 -5.52 -0.31 11.37
N GLU A 181 -5.29 -0.34 12.69
CA GLU A 181 -5.49 0.79 13.60
C GLU A 181 -4.58 1.97 13.24
N ALA A 182 -3.34 1.71 12.81
CA ALA A 182 -2.43 2.77 12.35
C ALA A 182 -2.96 3.45 11.09
N ILE A 183 -3.49 2.67 10.13
CA ILE A 183 -4.09 3.20 8.90
C ILE A 183 -5.31 4.05 9.24
N ARG A 184 -6.20 3.58 10.12
CA ARG A 184 -7.36 4.36 10.57
C ARG A 184 -6.94 5.69 11.22
N LYS A 185 -6.00 5.66 12.16
CA LYS A 185 -5.47 6.86 12.83
C LYS A 185 -4.85 7.84 11.82
N PHE A 186 -4.07 7.32 10.86
CA PHE A 186 -3.47 8.10 9.80
C PHE A 186 -4.53 8.81 8.93
N ILE A 187 -5.55 8.10 8.47
CA ILE A 187 -6.64 8.67 7.66
C ILE A 187 -7.45 9.71 8.46
N LEU A 188 -7.84 9.39 9.70
CA LEU A 188 -8.60 10.32 10.55
C LEU A 188 -7.83 11.61 10.87
N LYS A 189 -6.50 11.54 10.96
CA LYS A 189 -5.65 12.71 11.20
C LYS A 189 -5.68 13.71 10.04
N MET A 190 -5.89 13.25 8.80
CA MET A 190 -5.97 14.13 7.63
C MET A 190 -7.27 14.94 7.59
N ARG A 191 -8.32 14.46 8.28
CA ARG A 191 -9.68 15.01 8.26
C ARG A 191 -10.28 15.03 6.83
N LEU A 192 -11.56 15.35 6.74
CA LEU A 192 -12.20 15.60 5.44
C LEU A 192 -12.06 17.09 5.12
N SER A 193 -11.43 17.39 3.99
CA SER A 193 -11.37 18.74 3.42
C SER A 193 -11.36 18.63 1.89
N LEU A 194 -11.71 19.72 1.19
CA LEU A 194 -11.64 19.76 -0.27
C LEU A 194 -10.20 19.94 -0.81
N ALA A 195 -9.24 20.25 0.07
CA ALA A 195 -7.85 20.40 -0.30
C ALA A 195 -7.21 19.05 -0.56
N ASP A 196 -6.43 18.95 -1.65
CA ASP A 196 -5.59 17.77 -1.86
C ASP A 196 -4.46 17.80 -0.84
N VAL A 197 -4.13 16.63 -0.30
CA VAL A 197 -3.09 16.51 0.72
C VAL A 197 -2.03 15.55 0.22
N THR A 198 -0.77 15.99 0.24
CA THR A 198 0.38 15.13 -0.01
C THR A 198 1.19 14.99 1.27
N VAL A 199 1.31 13.78 1.81
CA VAL A 199 2.01 13.53 3.07
C VAL A 199 3.15 12.53 2.94
N PRO A 200 4.19 12.64 3.78
CA PRO A 200 5.19 11.60 3.94
C PRO A 200 4.59 10.30 4.51
N ALA A 201 5.13 9.16 4.10
CA ALA A 201 4.78 7.83 4.62
C ALA A 201 5.10 7.69 6.12
N GLU A 202 6.06 8.46 6.59
CA GLU A 202 6.56 8.51 7.96
C GLU A 202 5.45 8.84 8.97
N ILE A 203 4.39 9.55 8.56
CA ILE A 203 3.24 9.81 9.45
C ILE A 203 2.50 8.51 9.77
N LEU A 204 2.27 7.66 8.76
CA LEU A 204 1.67 6.33 8.97
C LEU A 204 2.60 5.46 9.82
N TYR A 205 3.90 5.48 9.55
CA TYR A 205 4.88 4.70 10.31
C TYR A 205 4.97 5.14 11.77
N ALA A 206 4.86 6.44 12.06
CA ALA A 206 4.81 6.94 13.42
C ALA A 206 3.57 6.44 14.18
N GLU A 207 2.39 6.41 13.53
CA GLU A 207 1.19 5.84 14.15
C GLU A 207 1.31 4.32 14.34
N ASN A 208 1.95 3.62 13.41
CA ASN A 208 2.18 2.18 13.52
C ASN A 208 3.17 1.85 14.63
N ARG A 209 4.28 2.60 14.75
CA ARG A 209 5.28 2.44 15.81
C ARG A 209 4.66 2.50 17.20
N LYS A 210 3.78 3.47 17.46
CA LYS A 210 3.07 3.59 18.75
C LYS A 210 2.27 2.35 19.14
N ILE A 211 1.88 1.53 18.15
CA ILE A 211 1.07 0.33 18.34
C ILE A 211 1.97 -0.89 18.49
N ILE A 212 2.98 -1.02 17.61
CA ILE A 212 3.78 -2.23 17.54
C ILE A 212 4.98 -2.23 18.48
N ASP A 213 5.52 -1.08 18.88
CA ASP A 213 6.68 -0.99 19.77
C ASP A 213 6.44 -1.73 21.11
N PRO A 214 5.35 -1.48 21.85
CA PRO A 214 5.12 -2.15 23.14
C PRO A 214 4.94 -3.67 23.07
N ILE A 215 4.61 -4.19 21.90
CA ILE A 215 4.33 -5.62 21.69
C ILE A 215 5.43 -6.35 20.92
N SER A 216 6.44 -5.63 20.42
CA SER A 216 7.51 -6.19 19.61
C SER A 216 8.74 -6.51 20.46
N ASN A 217 9.12 -7.79 20.50
CA ASN A 217 10.37 -8.18 21.13
C ASN A 217 11.56 -7.75 20.26
N ARG A 218 12.69 -7.44 20.91
CA ARG A 218 13.89 -6.88 20.29
C ARG A 218 14.92 -7.97 20.01
N TYR A 219 15.42 -8.01 18.78
CA TYR A 219 16.37 -9.01 18.31
C TYR A 219 17.61 -8.38 17.67
N LEU A 220 18.69 -9.14 17.67
CA LEU A 220 19.95 -8.80 17.03
C LEU A 220 19.96 -9.31 15.58
N CYS A 221 20.34 -8.43 14.66
CA CYS A 221 20.49 -8.72 13.24
C CYS A 221 21.58 -7.81 12.68
N VAL A 222 22.42 -8.31 11.77
CA VAL A 222 23.43 -7.55 11.05
C VAL A 222 23.22 -7.75 9.56
N LEU A 223 23.01 -6.65 8.83
CA LEU A 223 22.71 -6.66 7.40
C LEU A 223 23.96 -6.86 6.55
N ASN A 224 25.06 -6.19 6.87
CA ASN A 224 26.31 -6.29 6.13
C ASN A 224 27.44 -6.73 7.06
N PRO A 225 27.55 -8.04 7.35
CA PRO A 225 28.38 -8.55 8.44
C PRO A 225 29.87 -8.46 8.13
N VAL A 226 30.62 -7.86 9.05
CA VAL A 226 32.07 -7.98 9.15
C VAL A 226 32.44 -8.63 10.48
N MET A 227 33.31 -9.63 10.44
CA MET A 227 33.75 -10.34 11.63
C MET A 227 34.83 -9.55 12.37
N ILE A 228 34.69 -9.49 13.69
CA ILE A 228 35.66 -8.99 14.65
C ILE A 228 35.89 -10.03 15.75
N LYS A 229 37.07 -9.99 16.37
CA LYS A 229 37.41 -10.76 17.57
C LYS A 229 37.63 -9.80 18.73
N ILE A 230 37.13 -10.12 19.93
CA ILE A 230 37.41 -9.36 21.14
C ILE A 230 38.56 -10.01 21.91
N LYS A 231 39.65 -9.27 22.12
CA LYS A 231 40.80 -9.67 22.93
C LYS A 231 40.64 -9.22 24.38
N ASN A 232 41.27 -9.98 25.29
CA ASN A 232 41.34 -9.69 26.72
C ASN A 232 39.97 -9.60 27.42
N THR A 233 38.95 -10.26 26.86
CA THR A 233 37.61 -10.34 27.44
C THR A 233 37.55 -11.47 28.46
N PRO A 234 36.93 -11.27 29.64
CA PRO A 234 36.60 -12.37 30.56
C PRO A 234 35.71 -13.41 29.86
N PRO A 235 35.71 -14.70 30.29
CA PRO A 235 34.81 -15.70 29.72
C PRO A 235 33.35 -15.24 29.71
N ILE A 236 32.70 -15.32 28.53
CA ILE A 236 31.29 -14.99 28.31
C ILE A 236 30.75 -16.00 27.30
N ASP A 237 29.89 -16.90 27.76
CA ASP A 237 29.26 -17.90 26.89
C ASP A 237 27.88 -17.46 26.42
N LYS A 238 27.20 -16.62 27.21
CA LYS A 238 25.87 -16.10 26.94
C LYS A 238 25.68 -14.68 27.49
N VAL A 239 24.81 -13.92 26.83
CA VAL A 239 24.36 -12.60 27.27
C VAL A 239 22.87 -12.64 27.55
N LYS A 240 22.46 -12.11 28.70
CA LYS A 240 21.05 -11.91 29.07
C LYS A 240 20.57 -10.55 28.56
N MET A 241 19.51 -10.56 27.77
CA MET A 241 18.89 -9.33 27.23
C MET A 241 17.40 -9.34 27.51
N ASN A 242 16.86 -8.21 27.99
CA ASN A 242 15.41 -8.05 28.05
C ASN A 242 14.85 -8.14 26.63
N LEU A 243 13.77 -8.90 26.45
CA LEU A 243 13.05 -8.95 25.17
C LEU A 243 12.49 -7.58 24.80
N HIS A 244 12.11 -6.78 25.79
CA HIS A 244 11.81 -5.36 25.61
C HIS A 244 12.35 -4.58 26.82
N PRO A 245 13.14 -3.50 26.64
CA PRO A 245 13.74 -2.77 27.75
C PRO A 245 12.73 -2.03 28.61
N ASP A 246 11.64 -1.53 28.01
CA ASP A 246 10.60 -0.80 28.75
C ASP A 246 9.51 -1.72 29.35
N PHE A 247 9.52 -3.02 29.01
CA PHE A 247 8.54 -4.02 29.47
C PHE A 247 9.24 -5.29 29.97
N PRO A 248 9.90 -5.26 31.15
CA PRO A 248 10.67 -6.38 31.70
C PRO A 248 9.84 -7.66 31.92
N GLU A 249 8.54 -7.53 32.15
CA GLU A 249 7.59 -8.64 32.33
C GLU A 249 7.46 -9.53 31.08
N ARG A 250 7.89 -9.03 29.92
CA ARG A 250 7.97 -9.83 28.68
C ARG A 250 9.10 -10.86 28.71
N GLY A 251 9.97 -10.78 29.70
CA GLY A 251 11.02 -11.75 29.95
C GLY A 251 12.37 -11.39 29.36
N ILE A 252 13.31 -12.30 29.61
CA ILE A 252 14.72 -12.18 29.24
C ILE A 252 15.02 -13.32 28.27
N LYS A 253 15.75 -13.00 27.21
CA LYS A 253 16.37 -14.00 26.33
C LYS A 253 17.85 -14.16 26.67
N GLU A 254 18.36 -15.36 26.47
CA GLU A 254 19.79 -15.64 26.53
C GLU A 254 20.33 -15.83 25.10
N THR A 255 21.27 -14.99 24.70
CA THR A 255 21.92 -15.07 23.38
C THR A 255 23.32 -15.67 23.56
N PRO A 256 23.65 -16.79 22.89
CA PRO A 256 24.99 -17.38 22.95
C PRO A 256 26.03 -16.46 22.29
N VAL A 257 27.27 -16.51 22.77
CA VAL A 257 28.36 -15.66 22.29
C VAL A 257 29.64 -16.45 22.12
N ASP A 258 30.22 -16.37 20.92
CA ASP A 258 31.63 -16.67 20.65
C ASP A 258 32.39 -15.36 20.46
N ILE A 259 33.21 -14.99 21.46
CA ILE A 259 33.97 -13.74 21.47
C ILE A 259 35.02 -13.65 20.35
N ASN A 260 35.33 -14.77 19.68
CA ASN A 260 36.23 -14.81 18.52
C ASN A 260 35.50 -14.58 17.20
N ARG A 261 34.17 -14.67 17.21
CA ARG A 261 33.31 -14.60 16.02
C ARG A 261 32.12 -13.71 16.32
N ILE A 262 32.38 -12.41 16.39
CA ILE A 262 31.35 -11.40 16.52
C ILE A 262 31.25 -10.67 15.20
N TYR A 263 30.04 -10.48 14.72
CA TYR A 263 29.74 -9.78 13.50
C TYR A 263 29.06 -8.47 13.82
N ILE A 264 29.49 -7.42 13.15
CA ILE A 264 28.91 -6.07 13.24
C ILE A 264 28.67 -5.54 11.83
N GLU A 265 27.97 -4.41 11.71
CA GLU A 265 27.85 -3.74 10.42
C GLU A 265 29.23 -3.27 9.92
N ALA A 266 29.58 -3.61 8.68
CA ALA A 266 30.82 -3.17 8.04
C ALA A 266 31.01 -1.64 8.09
N GLU A 267 29.89 -0.91 7.99
CA GLU A 267 29.88 0.55 8.04
C GLU A 267 30.19 1.10 9.44
N ASP A 268 29.76 0.41 10.51
CA ASP A 268 30.11 0.79 11.89
C ASP A 268 31.61 0.59 12.13
N LEU A 269 32.19 -0.53 11.65
CA LEU A 269 33.64 -0.75 11.73
C LEU A 269 34.41 0.34 11.00
N LYS A 270 34.01 0.67 9.76
CA LYS A 270 34.66 1.70 8.95
C LYS A 270 34.64 3.07 9.62
N LYS A 271 33.51 3.45 10.22
CA LYS A 271 33.32 4.78 10.84
C LYS A 271 33.91 4.91 12.24
N LEU A 272 33.92 3.84 13.02
CA LEU A 272 34.23 3.88 14.46
C LEU A 272 35.54 3.16 14.82
N LYS A 273 36.31 2.67 13.85
CA LYS A 273 37.61 2.04 14.09
C LYS A 273 38.51 2.90 14.98
N GLY A 274 39.14 2.27 15.97
CA GLY A 274 40.01 2.90 16.96
C GLY A 274 39.28 3.62 18.10
N ARG A 275 37.96 3.82 18.01
CA ARG A 275 37.15 4.49 19.05
C ARG A 275 36.60 3.48 20.05
N LYS A 276 36.25 3.98 21.25
CA LYS A 276 35.48 3.20 22.24
C LYS A 276 34.02 3.15 21.80
N VAL A 277 33.43 1.96 21.77
CA VAL A 277 32.02 1.73 21.40
C VAL A 277 31.39 0.71 22.35
N GLY A 278 30.08 0.84 22.57
CA GLY A 278 29.29 -0.14 23.30
C GLY A 278 28.66 -1.16 22.36
N LEU A 279 29.02 -2.43 22.48
CA LEU A 279 28.30 -3.53 21.85
C LEU A 279 27.04 -3.80 22.68
N ILE A 280 25.85 -3.54 22.14
CA ILE A 280 24.57 -3.54 22.89
C ILE A 280 24.46 -4.80 23.78
N ASN A 281 24.27 -4.59 25.08
CA ASN A 281 24.16 -5.61 26.14
C ASN A 281 25.36 -6.57 26.32
N LEU A 282 26.47 -6.40 25.59
CA LEU A 282 27.65 -7.28 25.68
C LEU A 282 28.79 -6.63 26.47
N SER A 283 29.42 -5.59 25.91
CA SER A 283 30.59 -4.93 26.51
C SER A 283 30.94 -3.62 25.81
N THR A 284 31.78 -2.82 26.45
CA THR A 284 32.49 -1.72 25.82
C THR A 284 33.84 -2.21 25.30
N VAL A 285 34.14 -1.88 24.05
CA VAL A 285 35.40 -2.25 23.38
C VAL A 285 36.03 -1.06 22.69
N LYS A 286 37.36 -1.09 22.51
CA LYS A 286 38.04 -0.27 21.50
C LYS A 286 37.90 -0.99 20.16
N LEU A 287 37.18 -0.39 19.22
CA LEU A 287 36.77 -1.07 18.01
C LEU A 287 37.93 -1.28 17.03
N GLY A 288 38.03 -2.48 16.48
CA GLY A 288 38.99 -2.86 15.44
C GLY A 288 38.61 -4.23 14.88
N SER A 289 39.32 -4.70 13.86
CA SER A 289 39.20 -6.10 13.40
C SER A 289 39.54 -7.08 14.53
N GLU A 290 40.54 -6.71 15.33
CA GLU A 290 40.75 -7.23 16.67
C GLU A 290 40.39 -6.11 17.66
N ALA A 291 39.19 -6.21 18.22
CA ALA A 291 38.71 -5.27 19.22
C ALA A 291 39.34 -5.57 20.58
N GLU A 292 39.59 -4.54 21.37
CA GLU A 292 40.16 -4.67 22.72
C GLU A 292 39.05 -4.45 23.76
N PHE A 293 38.86 -5.41 24.66
CA PHE A 293 37.92 -5.27 25.76
C PHE A 293 38.32 -4.12 26.70
N ILE A 294 37.33 -3.32 27.13
CA ILE A 294 37.53 -2.23 28.08
C ILE A 294 36.76 -2.49 29.37
N SER A 295 35.45 -2.75 29.27
CA SER A 295 34.59 -2.97 30.43
C SER A 295 33.31 -3.71 30.03
N ARG A 296 32.61 -4.31 31.00
CA ARG A 296 31.25 -4.86 30.78
C ARG A 296 30.18 -3.78 30.73
N GLU A 297 30.43 -2.65 31.40
CA GLU A 297 29.51 -1.52 31.41
C GLU A 297 29.50 -0.78 30.08
N ILE A 298 28.30 -0.45 29.60
CA ILE A 298 28.11 0.32 28.37
C ILE A 298 27.70 1.73 28.74
N SER A 299 28.64 2.67 28.62
CA SER A 299 28.37 4.09 28.87
C SER A 299 27.32 4.64 27.89
N TYR A 300 26.46 5.54 28.38
CA TYR A 300 25.49 6.27 27.58
C TYR A 300 26.15 7.28 26.62
N GLU A 301 27.36 7.74 26.93
CA GLU A 301 28.10 8.74 26.15
C GLU A 301 28.81 8.14 24.94
N LEU A 302 28.95 6.81 24.89
CA LEU A 302 29.63 6.11 23.81
C LEU A 302 28.65 5.73 22.69
N PRO A 303 29.11 5.73 21.42
CA PRO A 303 28.35 5.14 20.32
C PRO A 303 27.99 3.69 20.63
N LYS A 304 26.72 3.33 20.47
CA LYS A 304 26.22 1.96 20.66
C LYS A 304 25.96 1.30 19.33
N ILE A 305 26.48 0.09 19.14
CA ILE A 305 26.30 -0.70 17.92
C ILE A 305 25.71 -2.08 18.25
N HIS A 306 24.90 -2.60 17.33
CA HIS A 306 24.39 -3.95 17.41
C HIS A 306 25.40 -4.94 16.82
N TRP A 307 25.25 -6.21 17.18
CA TRP A 307 26.15 -7.28 16.81
C TRP A 307 25.37 -8.59 16.74
N VAL A 308 25.93 -9.60 16.09
CA VAL A 308 25.49 -11.00 16.13
C VAL A 308 26.74 -11.84 16.38
N SER A 309 26.63 -13.01 16.98
CA SER A 309 27.77 -13.92 17.20
C SER A 309 27.38 -15.34 16.82
N GLU A 310 28.36 -16.23 16.69
CA GLU A 310 28.09 -17.65 16.49
C GLU A 310 27.54 -18.31 17.78
N PRO A 311 26.59 -19.26 17.67
CA PRO A 311 25.87 -19.62 16.45
C PRO A 311 24.91 -18.51 15.99
N HIS A 312 24.79 -18.30 14.69
CA HIS A 312 23.78 -17.41 14.08
C HIS A 312 23.01 -18.10 12.94
N ILE A 313 21.86 -17.54 12.56
CA ILE A 313 21.10 -17.98 11.39
C ILE A 313 21.18 -16.96 10.26
N LYS A 314 21.03 -17.42 9.02
CA LYS A 314 20.82 -16.55 7.86
C LYS A 314 19.33 -16.23 7.72
N ILE A 315 19.02 -14.98 7.43
CA ILE A 315 17.65 -14.51 7.22
C ILE A 315 17.58 -13.65 5.95
N LYS A 316 16.37 -13.48 5.43
CA LYS A 316 16.07 -12.53 4.36
C LYS A 316 15.05 -11.50 4.83
N ILE A 317 15.31 -10.23 4.53
CA ILE A 317 14.41 -9.13 4.85
C ILE A 317 13.97 -8.47 3.55
N MET A 318 12.68 -8.57 3.24
CA MET A 318 12.05 -7.88 2.13
C MET A 318 11.83 -6.40 2.49
N MET A 319 12.48 -5.51 1.75
CA MET A 319 12.44 -4.06 1.97
C MET A 319 11.27 -3.39 1.22
N PRO A 320 10.86 -2.16 1.61
CA PRO A 320 9.70 -1.49 1.00
C PRO A 320 9.85 -1.17 -0.49
N ASP A 321 11.08 -1.10 -0.98
CA ASP A 321 11.44 -0.87 -2.40
C ASP A 321 11.51 -2.17 -3.21
N GLY A 322 11.20 -3.32 -2.60
CA GLY A 322 11.26 -4.64 -3.22
C GLY A 322 12.65 -5.28 -3.22
N GLU A 323 13.67 -4.63 -2.67
CA GLU A 323 14.98 -5.25 -2.46
C GLU A 323 14.88 -6.33 -1.37
N THR A 324 15.49 -7.49 -1.60
CA THR A 324 15.65 -8.49 -0.55
C THR A 324 17.06 -8.40 0.01
N LYS A 325 17.18 -8.12 1.30
CA LYS A 325 18.46 -8.09 2.01
C LYS A 325 18.71 -9.41 2.71
N GLU A 326 19.80 -10.05 2.36
CA GLU A 326 20.33 -11.16 3.15
C GLU A 326 21.04 -10.61 4.38
N ALA A 327 20.85 -11.25 5.52
CA ALA A 327 21.42 -10.82 6.80
C ALA A 327 21.68 -12.03 7.70
N ILE A 328 22.43 -11.80 8.77
CA ILE A 328 22.55 -12.77 9.86
C ILE A 328 21.82 -12.25 11.09
N ALA A 329 21.20 -13.16 11.85
CA ALA A 329 20.48 -12.84 13.06
C ALA A 329 20.78 -13.86 14.17
N GLU A 330 20.49 -13.48 15.40
CA GLU A 330 20.63 -14.40 16.52
C GLU A 330 19.69 -15.62 16.37
N PRO A 331 20.05 -16.80 16.91
CA PRO A 331 19.32 -18.05 16.67
C PRO A 331 17.83 -18.00 17.01
N ALA A 332 17.46 -17.27 18.07
CA ALA A 332 16.07 -17.16 18.54
C ALA A 332 15.10 -16.61 17.48
N VAL A 333 15.59 -15.94 16.43
CA VAL A 333 14.77 -15.49 15.30
C VAL A 333 14.24 -16.66 14.47
N GLY A 334 14.96 -17.79 14.44
CA GLY A 334 14.57 -19.02 13.76
C GLY A 334 13.49 -19.82 14.46
N ASP A 335 13.13 -19.46 15.71
CA ASP A 335 12.07 -20.11 16.47
C ASP A 335 10.78 -19.27 16.49
N LEU A 336 10.77 -18.12 15.81
CA LEU A 336 9.62 -17.22 15.77
C LEU A 336 8.51 -17.78 14.90
N LYS A 337 7.27 -17.51 15.30
CA LYS A 337 6.09 -17.89 14.53
C LYS A 337 5.83 -16.88 13.41
N PRO A 338 5.27 -17.31 12.27
CA PRO A 338 4.72 -16.39 11.26
C PRO A 338 3.79 -15.35 11.89
N ASP A 339 3.74 -14.17 11.27
CA ASP A 339 3.02 -12.96 11.72
C ASP A 339 3.51 -12.34 13.04
N THR A 340 4.55 -12.88 13.68
CA THR A 340 5.18 -12.22 14.84
C THR A 340 5.79 -10.88 14.42
N LEU A 341 5.50 -9.84 15.18
CA LEU A 341 6.11 -8.52 15.05
C LEU A 341 7.33 -8.43 15.96
N ILE A 342 8.45 -7.99 15.39
CA ILE A 342 9.71 -7.83 16.09
C ILE A 342 10.38 -6.51 15.74
N GLN A 343 11.35 -6.13 16.54
CA GLN A 343 12.25 -5.02 16.24
C GLN A 343 13.69 -5.51 16.19
N PHE A 344 14.39 -5.26 15.09
CA PHE A 344 15.83 -5.42 15.07
C PHE A 344 16.51 -4.15 15.59
N TYR A 345 17.43 -4.30 16.54
CA TYR A 345 18.17 -3.18 17.12
C TYR A 345 18.80 -2.32 16.02
N ARG A 346 18.56 -1.00 16.06
CA ARG A 346 19.07 0.01 15.11
C ARG A 346 18.69 -0.20 13.63
N ILE A 347 17.92 -1.24 13.29
CA ILE A 347 17.46 -1.51 11.93
C ILE A 347 16.00 -1.07 11.77
N GLY A 348 15.10 -1.55 12.63
CA GLY A 348 13.67 -1.21 12.58
C GLY A 348 12.74 -2.39 12.85
N PHE A 349 11.46 -2.17 12.63
CA PHE A 349 10.41 -3.16 12.84
C PHE A 349 10.25 -4.07 11.63
N CYS A 350 10.06 -5.36 11.89
CA CYS A 350 9.83 -6.38 10.90
C CYS A 350 8.67 -7.28 11.31
N ARG A 351 8.00 -7.88 10.33
CA ARG A 351 7.08 -8.99 10.55
C ARG A 351 7.70 -10.27 10.01
N VAL A 352 7.65 -11.34 10.79
CA VAL A 352 8.02 -12.69 10.33
C VAL A 352 7.01 -13.16 9.30
N ASP A 353 7.43 -13.43 8.07
CA ASP A 353 6.56 -13.90 7.00
C ASP A 353 6.48 -15.43 6.99
N ARG A 354 7.64 -16.08 7.09
CA ARG A 354 7.75 -17.54 7.19
C ARG A 354 9.07 -17.96 7.85
N VAL A 355 9.04 -19.15 8.42
CA VAL A 355 10.18 -19.84 9.01
C VAL A 355 10.06 -21.31 8.63
N ASP A 356 10.49 -21.64 7.40
CA ASP A 356 10.43 -23.01 6.85
C ASP A 356 11.63 -23.22 5.91
N GLY A 357 12.71 -23.82 6.44
CA GLY A 357 14.02 -23.92 5.80
C GLY A 357 14.77 -22.59 5.66
N GLU A 358 14.05 -21.50 5.44
CA GLU A 358 14.54 -20.12 5.33
C GLU A 358 13.64 -19.18 6.14
N THR A 359 14.26 -18.35 6.99
CA THR A 359 13.55 -17.30 7.74
C THR A 359 13.45 -16.05 6.89
N VAL A 360 12.23 -15.69 6.50
CA VAL A 360 11.93 -14.49 5.71
C VAL A 360 11.07 -13.54 6.52
N LEU A 361 11.47 -12.26 6.52
CA LEU A 361 10.77 -11.18 7.19
C LEU A 361 10.45 -10.06 6.20
N TYR A 362 9.42 -9.29 6.50
CA TYR A 362 9.09 -8.07 5.77
C TYR A 362 9.34 -6.86 6.65
N PHE A 363 10.06 -5.88 6.10
CA PHE A 363 10.36 -4.63 6.80
C PHE A 363 9.11 -3.72 6.85
N ALA A 364 8.72 -3.35 8.07
CA ALA A 364 7.62 -2.42 8.30
C ALA A 364 8.12 -0.99 8.09
N HIS A 365 8.92 -0.50 9.03
CA HIS A 365 9.52 0.83 9.04
C HIS A 365 10.60 0.87 10.13
N LYS A 366 11.42 1.92 10.10
CA LYS A 366 12.39 2.16 11.17
C LYS A 366 11.72 2.43 12.52
#